data_AF-A0A6G3TDW7-F1
#
_entry.id   AF-A0A6G3TDW7-F1
#
_cell.length_a   1.000
_cell.length_b   1.000
_cell.length_c   1.000
_cell.angle_alpha   90.00
_cell.angle_beta   90.00
_cell.angle_gamma   90.00
#
_symmetry.space_group_name_H-M   'P 1'
#
loop_
_entity.id
_entity.type
_entity.pdbx_description
1 polymer ?
#
loop_
_entity_poly.entity_id
_entity_poly.type
_entity_poly.pdbx_seq_one_letter_code
_entity_poly.pdbx_strand_id
1 'polypeptide(L)' 'GTGESLADAAAYAARVGAAAVTKAGAQESYPTAAEAEALGAGAL' A
#
# COMPACT_ATOMS: atom_id res chain seq x y z
N GLY A 1 -10.27 -12.62 10.91
CA GLY A 1 -10.89 -12.40 9.59
C GLY A 1 -12.24 -11.74 9.72
N THR A 2 -12.30 -10.55 10.31
CA THR A 2 -13.53 -9.75 10.53
C THR A 2 -13.37 -8.33 9.95
N GLY A 3 -12.40 -8.14 9.05
CA GLY A 3 -12.01 -6.85 8.47
C GLY A 3 -12.38 -6.72 7.00
N GLU A 4 -11.59 -5.97 6.24
CA GLU A 4 -11.75 -5.75 4.80
C GLU A 4 -11.90 -7.04 3.98
N SER A 5 -12.53 -6.90 2.82
CA SER A 5 -12.58 -8.00 1.86
C SER A 5 -11.16 -8.40 1.46
N LEU A 6 -10.98 -9.67 1.07
CA LEU A 6 -9.67 -10.14 0.62
C LEU A 6 -9.16 -9.34 -0.59
N ALA A 7 -10.06 -8.86 -1.44
CA ALA A 7 -9.71 -8.04 -2.59
C ALA A 7 -9.17 -6.66 -2.16
N ASP A 8 -9.83 -6.00 -1.22
CA ASP A 8 -9.40 -4.69 -0.72
C ASP A 8 -8.05 -4.79 0.00
N ALA A 9 -7.90 -5.82 0.85
CA ALA A 9 -6.64 -6.08 1.54
C ALA A 9 -5.49 -6.37 0.56
N ALA A 10 -5.75 -7.13 -0.50
CA ALA A 10 -4.75 -7.41 -1.54
C ALA A 10 -4.38 -6.15 -2.35
N ALA A 11 -5.38 -5.32 -2.68
CA ALA A 11 -5.14 -4.05 -3.37
C ALA A 11 -4.30 -3.10 -2.53
N TYR A 12 -4.61 -2.98 -1.24
CA TYR A 12 -3.81 -2.19 -0.30
C TYR A 12 -2.36 -2.70 -0.21
N ALA A 13 -2.18 -4.02 -0.05
CA ALA A 13 -0.84 -4.63 0.01
C ALA A 13 -0.04 -4.40 -1.28
N ALA A 14 -0.68 -4.44 -2.44
CA ALA A 14 -0.03 -4.17 -3.73
C ALA A 14 0.46 -2.71 -3.82
N ARG A 15 -0.33 -1.74 -3.36
CA ARG A 15 0.09 -0.32 -3.33
C ARG A 15 1.29 -0.10 -2.41
N VAL A 16 1.24 -0.68 -1.21
CA VAL A 16 2.36 -0.60 -0.25
C VAL A 16 3.63 -1.21 -0.85
N GLY A 17 3.53 -2.40 -1.45
CA GLY A 17 4.66 -3.07 -2.10
C GLY A 17 5.23 -2.25 -3.26
N ALA A 18 4.36 -1.71 -4.13
CA ALA A 18 4.76 -0.88 -5.26
C ALA A 18 5.48 0.41 -4.80
N ALA A 19 5.04 1.03 -3.70
CA ALA A 19 5.71 2.20 -3.14
C ALA A 19 7.07 1.84 -2.54
N ALA A 20 7.13 0.78 -1.73
CA ALA A 20 8.32 0.41 -0.97
C ALA A 20 9.52 0.07 -1.88
N VAL A 21 9.29 -0.55 -3.04
CA VAL A 21 10.38 -0.93 -3.97
C VAL A 21 11.06 0.27 -4.66
N THR A 22 10.52 1.50 -4.51
CA THR A 22 11.10 2.70 -5.11
C THR A 22 12.22 3.33 -4.27
N LYS A 23 12.41 2.85 -3.02
CA LYS A 23 13.41 3.37 -2.08
C LYS A 23 14.18 2.22 -1.47
N ALA A 24 15.50 2.37 -1.36
CA ALA A 24 16.35 1.39 -0.68
C ALA A 24 16.03 1.33 0.83
N GLY A 25 16.17 0.13 1.42
CA GLY A 25 15.81 -0.13 2.81
C GLY A 25 14.56 -1.01 2.93
N ALA A 26 14.30 -1.50 4.14
CA ALA A 26 13.18 -2.41 4.41
C ALA A 26 12.05 -1.63 5.08
N GLN A 27 12.07 -1.50 6.41
CA GLN A 27 11.02 -0.73 7.10
C GLN A 27 11.11 0.76 6.78
N GLU A 28 12.31 1.26 6.50
CA GLU A 28 12.57 2.66 6.15
C GLU A 28 12.02 3.05 4.78
N SER A 29 11.71 2.06 3.94
CA SER A 29 11.08 2.26 2.63
C SER A 29 9.56 2.16 2.68
N TYR A 30 8.97 1.77 3.82
CA TYR A 30 7.53 1.63 3.92
C TYR A 30 6.84 3.01 3.89
N PRO A 31 5.79 3.15 3.06
CA PRO A 31 4.95 4.34 3.10
C PRO A 31 4.14 4.38 4.41
N THR A 32 3.78 5.57 4.82
CA THR A 32 2.71 5.77 5.80
C THR A 32 1.36 5.33 5.21
N ALA A 33 0.37 5.09 6.07
CA ALA A 33 -0.98 4.74 5.61
C ALA A 33 -1.59 5.83 4.72
N ALA A 34 -1.38 7.11 5.07
CA ALA A 34 -1.88 8.23 4.27
C ALA A 34 -1.25 8.26 2.86
N GLU A 35 0.04 7.95 2.74
CA GLU A 35 0.72 7.83 1.45
C GLU A 35 0.21 6.62 0.66
N ALA A 36 0.00 5.48 1.30
CA ALA A 36 -0.54 4.28 0.66
C ALA A 36 -1.98 4.49 0.12
N GLU A 37 -2.82 5.25 0.84
CA GLU A 37 -4.16 5.63 0.41
C GLU A 37 -4.13 6.62 -0.76
N ALA A 38 -3.24 7.60 -0.73
CA ALA A 38 -3.08 8.57 -1.81
C ALA A 38 -2.71 7.91 -3.15
N LEU A 39 -1.97 6.79 -3.12
CA LEU A 39 -1.63 6.00 -4.31
C LEU A 39 -2.84 5.25 -4.89
N GLY A 40 -3.86 4.94 -4.08
CA GLY A 40 -5.08 4.27 -4.51
C GLY A 40 -6.13 5.21 -5.09
N ALA A 41 -6.14 6.46 -4.65
CA ALA A 41 -7.10 7.48 -5.10
C ALA A 41 -6.84 8.00 -6.53
N GLY A 42 -5.67 7.70 -7.11
CA GLY A 42 -5.28 8.15 -8.46
C GLY A 42 -5.61 7.17 -9.60
N ALA A 43 -6.14 5.98 -9.30
CA ALA A 43 -6.54 4.98 -10.29
C ALA A 43 -8.04 5.13 -10.62
N LEU A 44 -8.38 6.15 -11.41
CA LEU A 44 -9.68 6.31 -12.09
C LEU A 44 -9.43 6.61 -13.57
#